data_AF-T0M832-F1
#
_entry.id   AF-T0M832-F1
#
_cell.length_a   1.000
_cell.length_b   1.000
_cell.length_c   1.000
_cell.angle_alpha   90.00
_cell.angle_beta   90.00
_cell.angle_gamma   90.00
#
_symmetry.space_group_name_H-M   'P 1'
#
loop_
_entity.id
_entity.type
_entity.pdbx_description
1 polymer ?
#
loop_
_entity_poly.entity_id
_entity_poly.type
_entity_poly.pdbx_seq_one_letter_code
_entity_poly.pdbx_strand_id
1 'polypeptide(L)'
;MAEGEPQEPTYSRDEFVSELKSYYEFLTHLYLPPEVVRYPPPGGWEHITPDFVNSFFLGKNDTVADLMRHIPYVRRDKEDDWEPFNIYEKSSQVDFAGEVVLSLPNKYAHEELFEIPEEAYPHELPSHVFVFAIVPEGRDGHFILVDTERGTIVLMDLQTVTKPTRLSDPFAPDEEEWRRSATYTFQEFFVMAKDKFRSFRMLFLIATSHPFASTTVFLVVLVGLYTFYCRNVHSLARFPGPPLASLTNFWRLRELWGLHLPDALVELHEKYGDVVRIGPNMLSFRQATAVPRIYKAGRTLAKTAFYDGFTSFNPNLFGTRNEEVHSMRRRQTAHSFSLQSIKEMELHIDSHMLKFRKNLDEYSRTHQIFDLKELIAFFVLDVLGDLAFRYQFDSQIEKNTLKLPPINDHIFLACLMGMMPNFMPFVKAVSPWIPIPWVQRLSAARQNLKNLTIECVRSRMADPGAARKDLITSLINARDPETGSELTELDIQTEAFAFM
;
A
#
# COMPACT_ATOMS: atom_id res chain seq x y z
N MET A 1 -3.63 16.11 61.63
CA MET A 1 -2.17 15.91 61.56
C MET A 1 -1.70 16.77 60.40
N ALA A 2 -0.80 17.72 60.65
CA ALA A 2 -0.24 18.56 59.61
C ALA A 2 0.51 17.67 58.61
N GLU A 3 0.14 17.72 57.33
CA GLU A 3 0.99 17.23 56.25
C GLU A 3 2.25 18.10 56.27
N GLY A 4 3.37 17.51 56.70
CA GLY A 4 4.65 18.19 56.70
C GLY A 4 5.01 18.59 55.27
N GLU A 5 5.55 19.80 55.11
CA GLU A 5 6.12 20.23 53.84
C GLU A 5 7.07 19.15 53.30
N PRO A 6 6.94 18.73 52.04
CA PRO A 6 7.80 17.69 51.48
C PRO A 6 9.24 18.19 51.48
N GLN A 7 10.05 17.56 52.33
CA GLN A 7 11.47 17.84 52.52
C GLN A 7 12.19 17.82 51.16
N GLU A 8 13.06 18.80 50.93
CA GLU A 8 13.88 18.81 49.71
C GLU A 8 14.74 17.54 49.67
N PRO A 9 14.86 16.89 48.49
CA PRO A 9 15.69 15.72 48.37
C PRO A 9 17.14 16.07 48.73
N THR A 10 17.81 15.15 49.41
CA THR A 10 19.24 15.25 49.73
C THR A 10 19.94 14.07 49.09
N TYR A 11 21.07 14.30 48.44
CA TYR A 11 21.82 13.24 47.81
C TYR A 11 22.26 12.14 48.78
N SER A 12 21.96 10.89 48.41
CA SER A 12 22.46 9.69 49.06
C SER A 12 22.87 8.67 48.00
N ARG A 13 24.16 8.37 47.94
CA ARG A 13 24.71 7.34 47.04
C ARG A 13 24.04 5.99 47.28
N ASP A 14 23.94 5.60 48.55
CA ASP A 14 23.45 4.28 48.94
C ASP A 14 21.95 4.13 48.61
N GLU A 15 21.18 5.22 48.69
CA GLU A 15 19.78 5.26 48.24
C GLU A 15 19.68 5.02 46.72
N PHE A 16 20.42 5.78 45.91
CA PHE A 16 20.40 5.61 44.45
C PHE A 16 20.80 4.19 44.05
N VAL A 17 21.89 3.68 44.62
CA VAL A 17 22.40 2.32 44.35
C VAL A 17 21.36 1.27 44.74
N SER A 18 20.69 1.44 45.89
CA SER A 18 19.65 0.52 46.36
C SER A 18 18.43 0.53 45.43
N GLU A 19 17.92 1.70 45.08
CA GLU A 19 16.76 1.83 44.19
C GLU A 19 17.06 1.31 42.78
N LEU A 20 18.26 1.59 42.25
CA LEU A 20 18.69 1.10 40.95
C LEU A 20 18.84 -0.43 40.93
N LYS A 21 19.41 -1.04 41.98
CA LYS A 21 19.47 -2.50 42.11
C LYS A 21 18.07 -3.10 42.12
N SER A 22 17.16 -2.56 42.94
CA SER A 22 15.75 -2.99 42.97
C SER A 22 15.07 -2.84 41.60
N TYR A 23 15.40 -1.79 40.87
CA TYR A 23 14.88 -1.56 39.53
C TYR A 23 15.38 -2.59 38.52
N TYR A 24 16.67 -2.93 38.54
CA TYR A 24 17.24 -3.95 37.66
C TYR A 24 16.80 -5.36 38.02
N GLU A 25 16.59 -5.68 39.30
CA GLU A 25 15.89 -6.91 39.70
C GLU A 25 14.47 -6.97 39.11
N PHE A 26 13.74 -5.85 39.15
CA PHE A 26 12.43 -5.78 38.51
C PHE A 26 12.50 -5.99 36.99
N LEU A 27 13.44 -5.32 36.29
CA LEU A 27 13.59 -5.46 34.84
C LEU A 27 14.03 -6.89 34.46
N THR A 28 14.86 -7.54 35.26
CA THR A 28 15.30 -8.93 34.99
C THR A 28 14.18 -9.94 35.19
N HIS A 29 13.28 -9.71 36.15
CA HIS A 29 12.02 -10.46 36.24
C HIS A 29 11.01 -10.13 35.11
N LEU A 30 11.22 -9.04 34.37
CA LEU A 30 10.32 -8.57 33.32
C LEU A 30 10.73 -9.07 31.93
N TYR A 31 11.94 -8.76 31.49
CA TYR A 31 12.49 -9.15 30.18
C TYR A 31 14.02 -9.07 30.06
N LEU A 32 14.71 -8.39 30.96
CA LEU A 32 16.16 -8.20 30.88
C LEU A 32 16.88 -9.50 31.27
N PRO A 33 17.78 -10.07 30.45
CA PRO A 33 18.51 -11.25 30.86
C PRO A 33 19.37 -10.98 32.11
N PRO A 34 19.34 -11.80 33.17
CA PRO A 34 20.14 -11.56 34.38
C PRO A 34 21.64 -11.42 34.12
N GLU A 35 22.16 -12.13 33.11
CA GLU A 35 23.55 -12.13 32.69
C GLU A 35 24.05 -10.80 32.09
N VAL A 36 23.14 -9.91 31.64
CA VAL A 36 23.56 -8.62 31.09
C VAL A 36 23.72 -7.55 32.17
N VAL A 37 23.22 -7.77 33.39
CA VAL A 37 23.38 -6.81 34.49
C VAL A 37 24.66 -7.12 35.26
N ARG A 38 25.64 -6.21 35.19
CA ARG A 38 26.93 -6.33 35.85
C ARG A 38 26.95 -5.52 37.14
N TYR A 39 27.12 -6.22 38.26
CA TYR A 39 27.19 -5.61 39.59
C TYR A 39 28.65 -5.31 39.96
N PRO A 40 28.91 -4.16 40.63
CA PRO A 40 30.25 -3.81 41.06
C PRO A 40 30.78 -4.77 42.13
N PRO A 41 32.11 -5.01 42.18
CA PRO A 41 32.76 -5.67 43.32
C PRO A 41 32.55 -4.91 44.65
N PRO A 42 32.84 -5.52 45.81
CA PRO A 42 32.69 -4.87 47.12
C PRO A 42 33.43 -3.53 47.29
N GLY A 43 34.51 -3.31 46.54
CA GLY A 43 35.26 -2.05 46.49
C GLY A 43 34.92 -1.12 45.32
N GLY A 44 33.84 -1.41 44.58
CA GLY A 44 33.46 -0.72 43.35
C GLY A 44 34.30 -1.10 42.14
N TRP A 45 33.99 -0.50 40.99
CA TRP A 45 34.75 -0.66 39.75
C TRP A 45 36.15 -0.02 39.87
N GLU A 46 37.21 -0.82 39.85
CA GLU A 46 38.59 -0.36 40.12
C GLU A 46 39.09 0.67 39.11
N HIS A 47 38.65 0.59 37.85
CA HIS A 47 39.05 1.49 36.78
C HIS A 47 38.29 2.82 36.78
N ILE A 48 37.17 2.93 37.49
CA ILE A 48 36.39 4.18 37.63
C ILE A 48 36.96 4.97 38.81
N THR A 49 38.05 5.69 38.56
CA THR A 49 38.71 6.57 39.53
C THR A 49 38.25 8.04 39.37
N PRO A 50 38.43 8.90 40.39
CA PRO A 50 38.20 10.34 40.24
C PRO A 50 39.00 10.93 39.07
N ASP A 51 40.26 10.52 38.92
CA ASP A 51 41.08 10.93 37.77
C ASP A 51 40.49 10.45 36.44
N PHE A 52 39.98 9.21 36.36
CA PHE A 52 39.32 8.72 35.16
C PHE A 52 38.08 9.55 34.85
N VAL A 53 37.18 9.74 35.81
CA VAL A 53 35.93 10.49 35.60
C VAL A 53 36.21 11.98 35.32
N ASN A 54 37.25 12.56 35.90
CA ASN A 54 37.64 13.94 35.64
C ASN A 54 38.33 14.11 34.27
N SER A 55 39.28 13.24 33.93
CA SER A 55 40.14 13.35 32.74
C SER A 55 39.58 12.70 31.48
N PHE A 56 38.66 11.74 31.58
CA PHE A 56 37.94 11.11 30.47
C PHE A 56 36.84 12.03 29.92
N PHE A 57 37.11 13.34 29.89
CA PHE A 57 36.26 14.40 29.35
C PHE A 57 34.82 14.46 29.93
N LEU A 58 34.55 13.82 31.07
CA LEU A 58 33.27 14.00 31.77
C LEU A 58 33.29 15.23 32.68
N GLY A 59 34.48 15.69 33.13
CA GLY A 59 34.61 16.90 33.96
C GLY A 59 33.84 16.83 35.29
N LYS A 60 33.60 15.62 35.81
CA LYS A 60 32.77 15.43 37.01
C LYS A 60 33.61 15.42 38.28
N ASN A 61 32.94 15.70 39.39
CA ASN A 61 33.54 15.75 40.72
C ASN A 61 33.67 14.34 41.34
N ASP A 62 34.35 14.27 42.48
CA ASP A 62 34.59 13.02 43.21
C ASP A 62 33.29 12.34 43.68
N THR A 63 32.21 13.11 43.89
CA THR A 63 30.91 12.56 44.31
C THR A 63 30.25 11.76 43.19
N VAL A 64 30.29 12.29 41.97
CA VAL A 64 29.83 11.58 40.77
C VAL A 64 30.73 10.37 40.49
N ALA A 65 32.05 10.52 40.62
CA ALA A 65 32.98 9.41 40.44
C ALA A 65 32.72 8.27 41.43
N ASP A 66 32.46 8.60 42.69
CA ASP A 66 32.10 7.62 43.72
C ASP A 66 30.75 6.94 43.42
N LEU A 67 29.75 7.67 42.92
CA LEU A 67 28.49 7.06 42.49
C LEU A 67 28.69 6.11 41.30
N MET A 68 29.35 6.56 40.24
CA MET A 68 29.63 5.76 39.03
C MET A 68 30.39 4.49 39.35
N ARG A 69 31.29 4.54 40.34
CA ARG A 69 32.06 3.39 40.82
C ARG A 69 31.21 2.32 41.52
N HIS A 70 30.03 2.67 42.05
CA HIS A 70 29.21 1.79 42.90
C HIS A 70 27.85 1.39 42.31
N ILE A 71 27.50 1.85 41.10
CA ILE A 71 26.26 1.45 40.42
C ILE A 71 26.42 0.19 39.56
N PRO A 72 25.36 -0.63 39.40
CA PRO A 72 25.33 -1.67 38.38
C PRO A 72 25.21 -1.07 36.96
N TYR A 73 25.79 -1.75 35.98
CA TYR A 73 25.71 -1.41 34.56
C TYR A 73 25.06 -2.51 33.74
N VAL A 74 24.27 -2.15 32.74
CA VAL A 74 23.77 -3.08 31.72
C VAL A 74 24.82 -3.18 30.62
N ARG A 75 25.29 -4.41 30.35
CA ARG A 75 26.33 -4.69 29.36
C ARG A 75 25.90 -4.20 27.98
N ARG A 76 26.81 -3.47 27.30
CA ARG A 76 26.71 -3.13 25.87
C ARG A 76 27.88 -3.80 25.12
N ASP A 77 27.58 -4.71 24.20
CA ASP A 77 28.59 -5.33 23.32
C ASP A 77 28.50 -4.77 21.89
N LYS A 78 29.54 -5.03 21.06
CA LYS A 78 29.61 -4.54 19.67
C LYS A 78 28.63 -5.23 18.73
N GLU A 79 28.02 -6.35 19.14
CA GLU A 79 27.03 -7.08 18.34
C GLU A 79 25.61 -6.53 18.61
N ASP A 80 25.38 -6.00 19.81
CA ASP A 80 24.16 -5.35 20.30
C ASP A 80 24.00 -3.88 19.85
N ASP A 81 24.97 -3.29 19.14
CA ASP A 81 24.94 -1.88 18.70
C ASP A 81 23.72 -1.52 17.82
N TRP A 82 23.04 -2.52 17.24
CA TRP A 82 21.82 -2.30 16.47
C TRP A 82 20.54 -2.19 17.34
N GLU A 83 20.50 -2.79 18.53
CA GLU A 83 19.34 -2.77 19.45
C GLU A 83 19.75 -2.87 20.94
N PRO A 84 20.19 -1.78 21.59
CA PRO A 84 20.58 -1.82 22.99
C PRO A 84 19.38 -2.07 23.91
N PHE A 85 19.63 -2.71 25.06
CA PHE A 85 18.60 -2.91 26.08
C PHE A 85 18.12 -1.55 26.61
N ASN A 86 16.84 -1.26 26.39
CA ASN A 86 16.22 -0.09 27.00
C ASN A 86 16.11 -0.30 28.51
N ILE A 87 16.45 0.69 29.32
CA ILE A 87 16.20 0.71 30.76
C ILE A 87 15.06 1.67 31.13
N TYR A 88 14.63 2.50 30.17
CA TYR A 88 13.46 3.38 30.24
C TYR A 88 12.99 3.65 28.81
N GLU A 89 11.84 4.32 28.62
CA GLU A 89 11.20 4.62 27.33
C GLU A 89 12.19 4.99 26.20
N LYS A 90 12.60 3.98 25.42
CA LYS A 90 13.59 4.07 24.33
C LYS A 90 14.96 4.68 24.77
N SER A 91 15.30 4.56 26.06
CA SER A 91 16.56 5.03 26.66
C SER A 91 17.40 3.85 27.14
N SER A 92 18.69 3.84 26.84
CA SER A 92 19.65 2.81 27.23
C SER A 92 20.73 3.37 28.16
N GLN A 93 21.14 2.57 29.15
CA GLN A 93 22.18 3.00 30.11
C GLN A 93 23.53 3.16 29.40
N VAL A 94 24.30 4.17 29.79
CA VAL A 94 25.70 4.28 29.37
C VAL A 94 26.55 3.33 30.21
N ASP A 95 27.22 2.39 29.55
CA ASP A 95 27.99 1.33 30.20
C ASP A 95 29.44 1.73 30.49
N PHE A 96 29.67 2.53 31.54
CA PHE A 96 31.02 2.99 31.94
C PHE A 96 31.95 1.88 32.45
N ALA A 97 31.42 0.67 32.69
CA ALA A 97 32.21 -0.51 33.04
C ALA A 97 32.53 -1.41 31.83
N GLY A 98 32.09 -1.03 30.62
CA GLY A 98 32.14 -1.83 29.39
C GLY A 98 33.49 -1.84 28.68
N GLU A 99 33.74 -2.91 27.92
CA GLU A 99 34.94 -3.02 27.06
C GLU A 99 34.99 -1.92 26.00
N VAL A 100 33.83 -1.45 25.53
CA VAL A 100 33.74 -0.32 24.59
C VAL A 100 34.42 0.91 25.19
N VAL A 101 34.01 1.34 26.40
CA VAL A 101 34.58 2.50 27.11
C VAL A 101 36.08 2.34 27.35
N LEU A 102 36.49 1.15 27.77
CA LEU A 102 37.89 0.83 28.05
C LEU A 102 38.76 0.79 26.78
N SER A 103 38.15 0.61 25.60
CA SER A 103 38.85 0.54 24.31
C SER A 103 38.90 1.87 23.56
N LEU A 104 38.14 2.89 23.99
CA LEU A 104 38.06 4.18 23.31
C LEU A 104 39.30 5.04 23.57
N PRO A 105 39.92 5.64 22.54
CA PRO A 105 40.93 6.67 22.74
C PRO A 105 40.29 7.87 23.45
N ASN A 106 40.91 8.36 24.54
CA ASN A 106 40.38 9.48 25.35
C ASN A 106 39.91 10.69 24.51
N LYS A 107 40.52 10.94 23.35
CA LYS A 107 40.19 12.07 22.46
C LYS A 107 38.82 11.98 21.78
N TYR A 108 38.25 10.78 21.59
CA TYR A 108 37.01 10.57 20.83
C TYR A 108 35.88 9.96 21.66
N ALA A 109 36.11 9.74 22.95
CA ALA A 109 35.15 9.06 23.82
C ALA A 109 33.79 9.77 23.93
N HIS A 110 33.76 11.11 23.82
CA HIS A 110 32.51 11.86 23.89
C HIS A 110 31.59 11.62 22.67
N GLU A 111 32.16 11.68 21.46
CA GLU A 111 31.44 11.45 20.19
C GLU A 111 30.94 9.99 20.11
N GLU A 112 31.78 9.05 20.53
CA GLU A 112 31.52 7.61 20.41
C GLU A 112 30.61 7.06 21.52
N LEU A 113 30.55 7.68 22.72
CA LEU A 113 29.73 7.17 23.82
C LEU A 113 28.31 7.71 23.84
N PHE A 114 28.13 8.95 23.40
CA PHE A 114 26.84 9.62 23.49
C PHE A 114 26.14 9.69 22.13
N GLU A 115 26.84 9.49 20.99
CA GLU A 115 26.27 9.48 19.63
C GLU A 115 25.33 10.68 19.36
N ILE A 116 25.56 11.82 20.01
CA ILE A 116 24.72 13.02 19.88
C ILE A 116 25.35 13.96 18.84
N PRO A 117 24.57 14.56 17.92
CA PRO A 117 25.04 15.70 17.14
C PRO A 117 25.61 16.77 18.08
N GLU A 118 26.77 17.34 17.74
CA GLU A 118 27.49 18.32 18.57
C GLU A 118 26.60 19.50 19.03
N GLU A 119 25.55 19.81 18.26
CA GLU A 119 24.55 20.87 18.48
C GLU A 119 23.45 20.51 19.51
N ALA A 120 23.35 19.24 19.92
CA ALA A 120 22.25 18.71 20.72
C ALA A 120 22.68 18.15 22.09
N TYR A 121 23.99 18.15 22.38
CA TYR A 121 24.47 17.86 23.72
C TYR A 121 24.22 19.08 24.62
N PRO A 122 23.75 18.93 25.87
CA PRO A 122 23.69 20.04 26.81
C PRO A 122 25.11 20.56 27.05
N HIS A 123 25.47 21.65 26.36
CA HIS A 123 26.78 22.27 26.47
C HIS A 123 27.03 22.58 27.96
N GLU A 124 28.05 21.94 28.53
CA GLU A 124 28.54 22.13 29.91
C GLU A 124 27.59 21.70 31.05
N LEU A 125 27.21 20.41 31.11
CA LEU A 125 26.63 19.86 32.34
C LEU A 125 27.57 20.07 33.55
N PRO A 126 27.08 20.59 34.69
CA PRO A 126 27.90 20.81 35.88
C PRO A 126 28.64 19.57 36.36
N SER A 127 29.72 19.76 37.12
CA SER A 127 30.55 18.66 37.63
C SER A 127 29.80 17.70 38.56
N HIS A 128 28.63 18.09 39.08
CA HIS A 128 27.77 17.27 39.94
C HIS A 128 26.64 16.54 39.19
N VAL A 129 26.51 16.71 37.86
CA VAL A 129 25.47 16.06 37.03
C VAL A 129 26.13 15.13 36.03
N PHE A 130 25.67 13.89 35.89
CA PHE A 130 26.13 13.01 34.81
C PHE A 130 24.99 12.35 34.05
N VAL A 131 25.28 11.97 32.80
CA VAL A 131 24.34 11.27 31.90
C VAL A 131 24.34 9.79 32.26
N PHE A 132 23.23 9.32 32.80
CA PHE A 132 23.02 7.92 33.19
C PHE A 132 22.50 7.07 32.03
N ALA A 133 21.63 7.65 31.18
CA ALA A 133 21.08 6.96 30.00
C ALA A 133 20.95 7.92 28.81
N ILE A 134 21.10 7.35 27.61
CA ILE A 134 21.01 8.04 26.32
C ILE A 134 19.91 7.46 25.43
N VAL A 135 19.60 8.17 24.35
CA VAL A 135 18.68 7.74 23.31
C VAL A 135 19.48 7.23 22.11
N PRO A 136 19.36 5.95 21.70
CA PRO A 136 20.01 5.44 20.49
C PRO A 136 19.51 6.15 19.22
N GLU A 137 20.37 6.28 18.20
CA GLU A 137 20.12 7.06 16.97
C GLU A 137 18.75 6.76 16.31
N GLY A 138 18.02 7.81 15.90
CA GLY A 138 16.76 7.71 15.15
C GLY A 138 15.49 7.35 15.96
N ARG A 139 15.52 7.39 17.30
CA ARG A 139 14.38 7.09 18.18
C ARG A 139 13.94 8.31 19.00
N ASP A 140 12.64 8.48 19.24
CA ASP A 140 12.14 9.33 20.34
C ASP A 140 12.60 8.73 21.69
N GLY A 141 12.92 9.50 22.73
CA GLY A 141 13.36 8.94 24.00
C GLY A 141 13.80 10.00 25.00
N HIS A 142 14.31 9.57 26.17
CA HIS A 142 14.76 10.49 27.21
C HIS A 142 16.25 10.32 27.53
N PHE A 143 16.96 11.44 27.66
CA PHE A 143 18.21 11.49 28.41
C PHE A 143 17.89 11.47 29.90
N ILE A 144 18.54 10.55 30.61
CA ILE A 144 18.37 10.44 32.06
C ILE A 144 19.62 11.04 32.69
N LEU A 145 19.46 12.19 33.33
CA LEU A 145 20.53 12.86 34.05
C LEU A 145 20.39 12.58 35.55
N VAL A 146 21.51 12.36 36.24
CA VAL A 146 21.55 12.21 37.68
C VAL A 146 22.28 13.40 38.28
N ASP A 147 21.57 14.18 39.08
CA ASP A 147 22.07 15.34 39.82
C ASP A 147 22.44 14.90 41.25
N THR A 148 23.74 14.87 41.54
CA THR A 148 24.29 14.49 42.85
C THR A 148 24.35 15.66 43.84
N GLU A 149 24.09 16.89 43.41
CA GLU A 149 23.97 18.03 44.33
C GLU A 149 22.57 18.03 44.96
N ARG A 150 21.52 17.83 44.15
CA ARG A 150 20.12 17.83 44.59
C ARG A 150 19.59 16.43 44.94
N GLY A 151 20.28 15.36 44.56
CA GLY A 151 19.79 13.99 44.75
C GLY A 151 18.57 13.67 43.89
N THR A 152 18.57 14.13 42.64
CA THR A 152 17.42 14.02 41.73
C THR A 152 17.77 13.40 40.38
N ILE A 153 16.75 12.85 39.70
CA ILE A 153 16.83 12.39 38.31
C ILE A 153 16.04 13.34 37.42
N VAL A 154 16.66 13.76 36.32
CA VAL A 154 16.03 14.62 35.32
C VAL A 154 15.80 13.83 34.04
N LEU A 155 14.57 13.88 33.54
CA LEU A 155 14.15 13.32 32.25
C LEU A 155 14.13 14.40 31.19
N MET A 156 15.23 14.53 30.46
CA MET A 156 15.38 15.50 29.38
C MET A 156 15.00 14.86 28.04
N ASP A 157 14.17 15.54 27.26
CA ASP A 157 13.79 15.14 25.90
C ASP A 157 14.21 16.27 24.94
N LEU A 158 14.96 15.92 23.90
CA LEU A 158 15.51 16.88 22.93
C LEU A 158 14.48 17.31 21.87
N GLN A 159 13.37 16.58 21.72
CA GLN A 159 12.35 16.82 20.71
C GLN A 159 11.06 17.40 21.29
N THR A 160 10.75 17.12 22.57
CA THR A 160 9.56 17.65 23.24
C THR A 160 9.85 18.19 24.63
N VAL A 161 9.14 19.24 25.05
CA VAL A 161 9.23 19.74 26.42
C VAL A 161 8.48 18.77 27.34
N THR A 162 9.20 18.04 28.20
CA THR A 162 8.56 17.21 29.22
C THR A 162 7.75 18.09 30.17
N LYS A 163 6.56 17.61 30.60
CA LYS A 163 5.74 18.39 31.52
C LYS A 163 6.51 18.58 32.85
N PRO A 164 6.70 19.82 33.33
CA PRO A 164 7.46 20.06 34.54
C PRO A 164 6.77 19.38 35.73
N THR A 165 7.59 18.85 36.63
CA THR A 165 7.15 18.25 37.89
C THR A 165 7.29 19.27 39.02
N ARG A 166 7.00 18.86 40.26
CA ARG A 166 7.20 19.71 41.45
C ARG A 166 8.66 20.14 41.64
N LEU A 167 9.62 19.31 41.21
CA LEU A 167 11.06 19.54 41.43
C LEU A 167 11.75 20.23 40.23
N SER A 168 11.05 20.36 39.11
CA SER A 168 11.52 21.12 37.95
C SER A 168 11.62 22.60 38.27
N ASP A 169 12.53 23.29 37.59
CA ASP A 169 12.63 24.75 37.58
C ASP A 169 12.26 25.30 36.19
N PRO A 170 10.99 25.67 35.96
CA PRO A 170 10.54 26.21 34.68
C PRO A 170 11.23 27.52 34.27
N PHE A 171 11.89 28.20 35.21
CA PHE A 171 12.53 29.50 35.01
C PHE A 171 14.06 29.43 35.06
N ALA A 172 14.63 28.22 35.07
CA ALA A 172 16.07 28.03 35.02
C ALA A 172 16.69 28.80 33.83
N PRO A 173 17.88 29.41 33.98
CA PRO A 173 18.56 30.11 32.89
C PRO A 173 18.88 29.15 31.74
N ASP A 174 19.14 29.69 30.54
CA ASP A 174 19.44 28.87 29.36
C ASP A 174 20.68 27.97 29.56
N GLU A 175 21.65 28.42 30.37
CA GLU A 175 22.84 27.64 30.79
C GLU A 175 22.48 26.40 31.63
N GLU A 176 21.31 26.38 32.27
CA GLU A 176 20.81 25.25 33.05
C GLU A 176 19.46 24.76 32.51
N GLU A 177 19.25 24.85 31.20
CA GLU A 177 17.98 24.50 30.55
C GLU A 177 17.48 23.10 30.92
N TRP A 178 18.39 22.15 31.16
CA TRP A 178 18.07 20.80 31.63
C TRP A 178 17.20 20.79 32.90
N ARG A 179 17.31 21.81 33.78
CA ARG A 179 16.48 21.94 35.00
C ARG A 179 15.02 22.25 34.73
N ARG A 180 14.67 22.72 33.52
CA ARG A 180 13.28 22.94 33.09
C ARG A 180 12.52 21.63 32.84
N SER A 181 13.26 20.55 32.61
CA SER A 181 12.71 19.22 32.32
C SER A 181 12.12 18.55 33.58
N ALA A 182 11.29 17.53 33.38
CA ALA A 182 10.69 16.75 34.46
C ALA A 182 11.75 16.18 35.43
N THR A 183 11.69 16.59 36.70
CA THR A 183 12.64 16.20 37.76
C THR A 183 11.97 15.34 38.82
N TYR A 184 12.62 14.28 39.27
CA TYR A 184 12.07 13.33 40.24
C TYR A 184 13.09 13.07 41.35
N THR A 185 12.62 12.68 42.54
CA THR A 185 13.51 11.99 43.49
C THR A 185 13.91 10.62 42.92
N PHE A 186 14.97 10.01 43.46
CA PHE A 186 15.39 8.67 43.04
C PHE A 186 14.24 7.66 43.17
N GLN A 187 13.55 7.65 44.31
CA GLN A 187 12.42 6.78 44.55
C GLN A 187 11.25 7.02 43.58
N GLU A 188 10.85 8.28 43.37
CA GLU A 188 9.75 8.63 42.46
C GLU A 188 10.02 8.15 41.04
N PHE A 189 11.26 8.36 40.55
CA PHE A 189 11.67 7.94 39.22
C PHE A 189 11.54 6.43 39.03
N PHE A 190 12.14 5.64 39.93
CA PHE A 190 12.17 4.19 39.77
C PHE A 190 10.78 3.55 40.00
N VAL A 191 9.91 4.13 40.84
CA VAL A 191 8.51 3.71 40.95
C VAL A 191 7.75 3.98 39.66
N MET A 192 7.85 5.19 39.12
CA MET A 192 7.21 5.57 37.85
C MET A 192 7.69 4.70 36.68
N ALA A 193 8.99 4.42 36.62
CA ALA A 193 9.57 3.55 35.61
C ALA A 193 9.02 2.12 35.71
N LYS A 194 8.94 1.53 36.91
CA LYS A 194 8.33 0.20 37.15
C LYS A 194 6.88 0.15 36.66
N ASP A 195 6.08 1.18 36.92
CA ASP A 195 4.65 1.22 36.55
C ASP A 195 4.42 1.34 35.04
N LYS A 196 5.25 2.12 34.33
CA LYS A 196 5.22 2.17 32.86
C LYS A 196 5.48 0.79 32.26
N PHE A 197 6.52 0.10 32.72
CA PHE A 197 6.89 -1.23 32.24
C PHE A 197 5.82 -2.31 32.54
N ARG A 198 5.14 -2.22 33.70
CA ARG A 198 3.99 -3.08 34.02
C ARG A 198 2.85 -2.91 33.01
N SER A 199 2.54 -1.68 32.62
CA SER A 199 1.45 -1.37 31.68
C SER A 199 1.70 -1.96 30.28
N PHE A 200 2.92 -1.84 29.77
CA PHE A 200 3.30 -2.44 28.48
C PHE A 200 3.28 -3.97 28.52
N ARG A 201 3.80 -4.59 29.59
CA ARG A 201 3.75 -6.05 29.74
C ARG A 201 2.32 -6.57 29.76
N MET A 202 1.37 -5.87 30.37
CA MET A 202 -0.03 -6.29 30.40
C MET A 202 -0.65 -6.33 28.99
N LEU A 203 -0.41 -5.31 28.17
CA LEU A 203 -0.90 -5.30 26.78
C LEU A 203 -0.28 -6.42 25.94
N PHE A 204 1.03 -6.61 26.08
CA PHE A 204 1.75 -7.68 25.39
C PHE A 204 1.31 -9.08 25.85
N LEU A 205 1.09 -9.28 27.15
CA LEU A 205 0.59 -10.54 27.71
C LEU A 205 -0.83 -10.86 27.22
N ILE A 206 -1.72 -9.87 27.16
CA ILE A 206 -3.09 -10.07 26.62
C ILE A 206 -3.03 -10.43 25.12
N ALA A 207 -2.17 -9.75 24.37
CA ALA A 207 -1.99 -10.02 22.93
C ALA A 207 -1.43 -11.43 22.68
N THR A 208 -0.49 -11.89 23.51
CA THR A 208 0.15 -13.20 23.38
C THR A 208 -0.65 -14.34 24.00
N SER A 209 -1.44 -14.09 25.06
CA SER A 209 -2.30 -15.10 25.68
C SER A 209 -3.53 -15.40 24.83
N HIS A 210 -4.04 -14.41 24.09
CA HIS A 210 -5.21 -14.54 23.23
C HIS A 210 -4.97 -13.95 21.83
N PRO A 211 -4.09 -14.56 21.02
CA PRO A 211 -3.68 -14.01 19.72
C PRO A 211 -4.86 -13.90 18.75
N PHE A 212 -5.76 -14.89 18.73
CA PHE A 212 -6.93 -14.88 17.86
C PHE A 212 -7.95 -13.80 18.25
N ALA A 213 -8.22 -13.61 19.54
CA ALA A 213 -9.14 -12.58 20.01
C ALA A 213 -8.58 -11.17 19.74
N SER A 214 -7.30 -10.96 20.04
CA SER A 214 -6.61 -9.69 19.79
C SER A 214 -6.57 -9.35 18.29
N THR A 215 -6.26 -10.33 17.44
CA THR A 215 -6.31 -10.18 15.98
C THR A 215 -7.73 -9.87 15.50
N THR A 216 -8.74 -10.54 16.05
CA THR A 216 -10.14 -10.31 15.68
C THR A 216 -10.58 -8.90 16.05
N VAL A 217 -10.27 -8.44 17.28
CA VAL A 217 -10.57 -7.08 17.73
C VAL A 217 -9.89 -6.05 16.83
N PHE A 218 -8.60 -6.25 16.53
CA PHE A 218 -7.85 -5.37 15.63
C PHE A 218 -8.49 -5.28 14.24
N LEU A 219 -8.85 -6.42 13.64
CA LEU A 219 -9.53 -6.44 12.34
C LEU A 219 -10.90 -5.76 12.39
N VAL A 220 -11.68 -5.97 13.46
CA VAL A 220 -12.98 -5.30 13.65
C VAL A 220 -12.80 -3.79 13.76
N VAL A 221 -11.80 -3.32 14.50
CA VAL A 221 -11.48 -1.89 14.61
C VAL A 221 -11.07 -1.32 13.24
N LEU A 222 -10.19 -2.01 12.51
CA LEU A 222 -9.78 -1.57 11.16
C LEU A 222 -10.95 -1.50 10.18
N VAL A 223 -11.81 -2.53 10.14
CA VAL A 223 -13.00 -2.55 9.28
C VAL A 223 -13.98 -1.46 9.70
N GLY A 224 -14.15 -1.23 11.01
CA GLY A 224 -14.97 -0.16 11.56
C GLY A 224 -14.49 1.23 11.13
N LEU A 225 -13.19 1.51 11.30
CA LEU A 225 -12.57 2.78 10.87
C LEU A 225 -12.66 2.98 9.36
N TYR A 226 -12.38 1.93 8.58
CA TYR A 226 -12.52 1.96 7.12
C TYR A 226 -13.95 2.27 6.69
N THR A 227 -14.92 1.59 7.29
CA THR A 227 -16.36 1.80 7.02
C THR A 227 -16.76 3.21 7.38
N PHE A 228 -16.36 3.70 8.56
CA PHE A 228 -16.64 5.06 9.00
C PHE A 228 -16.08 6.10 8.04
N TYR A 229 -14.82 5.94 7.62
CA TYR A 229 -14.18 6.81 6.64
C TYR A 229 -14.92 6.81 5.30
N CYS A 230 -15.16 5.64 4.71
CA CYS A 230 -15.81 5.51 3.40
C CYS A 230 -17.23 6.08 3.37
N ARG A 231 -17.93 6.05 4.50
CA ARG A 231 -19.34 6.47 4.64
C ARG A 231 -19.55 7.90 5.05
N ASN A 232 -18.65 8.46 5.84
CA ASN A 232 -18.87 9.79 6.44
C ASN A 232 -17.84 10.81 6.00
N VAL A 233 -16.59 10.40 5.77
CA VAL A 233 -15.47 11.33 5.52
C VAL A 233 -15.08 11.40 4.04
N HIS A 234 -15.20 10.28 3.33
CA HIS A 234 -14.80 10.18 1.93
C HIS A 234 -15.49 11.23 1.05
N SER A 235 -14.79 11.79 0.06
CA SER A 235 -15.32 12.86 -0.81
C SER A 235 -16.63 12.48 -1.53
N LEU A 236 -16.83 11.19 -1.79
CA LEU A 236 -18.03 10.63 -2.40
C LEU A 236 -19.12 10.20 -1.40
N ALA A 237 -18.91 10.38 -0.09
CA ALA A 237 -19.88 10.01 0.96
C ALA A 237 -21.24 10.69 0.80
N ARG A 238 -21.24 11.92 0.27
CA ARG A 238 -22.46 12.70 0.00
C ARG A 238 -23.38 12.10 -1.08
N PHE A 239 -22.87 11.17 -1.90
CA PHE A 239 -23.66 10.58 -2.98
C PHE A 239 -24.33 9.28 -2.51
N PRO A 240 -25.64 9.14 -2.73
CA PRO A 240 -26.38 7.95 -2.32
C PRO A 240 -26.01 6.73 -3.16
N GLY A 241 -26.27 5.53 -2.65
CA GLY A 241 -26.04 4.28 -3.36
C GLY A 241 -26.10 3.06 -2.45
N PRO A 242 -25.88 1.85 -3.01
CA PRO A 242 -25.85 0.63 -2.23
C PRO A 242 -24.81 0.70 -1.10
N PRO A 243 -25.15 0.27 0.11
CA PRO A 243 -24.23 0.19 1.23
C PRO A 243 -22.86 -0.38 0.89
N LEU A 244 -22.85 -1.55 0.27
CA LEU A 244 -21.64 -2.28 -0.08
C LEU A 244 -20.82 -1.60 -1.18
N ALA A 245 -21.46 -0.83 -2.07
CA ALA A 245 -20.78 -0.11 -3.14
C ALA A 245 -19.88 1.01 -2.60
N SER A 246 -20.23 1.62 -1.47
CA SER A 246 -19.37 2.62 -0.84
C SER A 246 -18.08 2.05 -0.23
N LEU A 247 -18.08 0.74 0.10
CA LEU A 247 -17.00 0.05 0.78
C LEU A 247 -16.12 -0.73 -0.18
N THR A 248 -16.71 -1.43 -1.16
CA THR A 248 -15.95 -2.26 -2.09
C THR A 248 -16.61 -2.26 -3.48
N ASN A 249 -15.86 -2.73 -4.49
CA ASN A 249 -16.42 -2.98 -5.82
C ASN A 249 -17.27 -4.27 -5.87
N PHE A 250 -17.40 -5.00 -4.76
CA PHE A 250 -18.05 -6.32 -4.73
C PHE A 250 -19.52 -6.26 -5.10
N TRP A 251 -20.23 -5.21 -4.68
CA TRP A 251 -21.64 -5.02 -5.08
C TRP A 251 -21.79 -5.06 -6.60
N ARG A 252 -21.01 -4.25 -7.32
CA ARG A 252 -21.05 -4.16 -8.78
C ARG A 252 -20.57 -5.46 -9.45
N LEU A 253 -19.55 -6.11 -8.88
CA LEU A 253 -19.09 -7.41 -9.35
C LEU A 253 -20.20 -8.45 -9.27
N ARG A 254 -20.96 -8.48 -8.16
CA ARG A 254 -22.10 -9.38 -7.98
C ARG A 254 -23.21 -9.13 -9.00
N GLU A 255 -23.57 -7.87 -9.24
CA GLU A 255 -24.58 -7.54 -10.27
C GLU A 255 -24.11 -7.93 -11.68
N LEU A 256 -22.84 -7.69 -12.00
CA LEU A 256 -22.25 -8.09 -13.27
C LEU A 256 -22.24 -9.63 -13.41
N TRP A 257 -21.84 -10.34 -12.36
CA TRP A 257 -21.79 -11.79 -12.35
C TRP A 257 -23.16 -12.42 -12.60
N GLY A 258 -24.21 -11.81 -12.04
CA GLY A 258 -25.59 -12.21 -12.29
C GLY A 258 -26.16 -11.73 -13.63
N LEU A 259 -25.41 -10.94 -14.41
CA LEU A 259 -25.87 -10.28 -15.65
C LEU A 259 -27.01 -9.27 -15.44
N HIS A 260 -27.18 -8.74 -14.23
CA HIS A 260 -28.24 -7.78 -13.86
C HIS A 260 -27.74 -6.34 -13.73
N LEU A 261 -26.46 -6.07 -13.99
CA LEU A 261 -25.88 -4.74 -13.79
C LEU A 261 -26.65 -3.60 -14.49
N PRO A 262 -27.07 -3.71 -15.76
CA PRO A 262 -27.84 -2.64 -16.41
C PRO A 262 -29.17 -2.34 -15.69
N ASP A 263 -29.93 -3.37 -15.33
CA ASP A 263 -31.22 -3.22 -14.66
C ASP A 263 -31.03 -2.64 -13.25
N ALA A 264 -30.03 -3.16 -12.51
CA ALA A 264 -29.68 -2.64 -11.19
C ALA A 264 -29.29 -1.14 -11.24
N LEU A 265 -28.60 -0.70 -12.30
CA LEU A 265 -28.28 0.73 -12.47
C LEU A 265 -29.54 1.56 -12.71
N VAL A 266 -30.51 1.07 -13.49
CA VAL A 266 -31.81 1.73 -13.70
C VAL A 266 -32.55 1.87 -12.37
N GLU A 267 -32.73 0.75 -11.64
CA GLU A 267 -33.40 0.73 -10.34
C GLU A 267 -32.75 1.68 -9.33
N LEU A 268 -31.41 1.72 -9.30
CA LEU A 268 -30.68 2.62 -8.42
C LEU A 268 -30.91 4.09 -8.76
N HIS A 269 -30.93 4.43 -10.05
CA HIS A 269 -31.20 5.80 -10.48
C HIS A 269 -32.66 6.20 -10.23
N GLU A 270 -33.61 5.27 -10.34
CA GLU A 270 -35.00 5.50 -9.95
C GLU A 270 -35.15 5.72 -8.44
N LYS A 271 -34.37 4.99 -7.63
CA LYS A 271 -34.42 5.09 -6.16
C LYS A 271 -33.68 6.29 -5.58
N TYR A 272 -32.47 6.57 -6.07
CA TYR A 272 -31.53 7.52 -5.46
C TYR A 272 -31.34 8.79 -6.28
N GLY A 273 -31.89 8.85 -7.50
CA GLY A 273 -31.83 10.00 -8.38
C GLY A 273 -30.67 9.97 -9.38
N ASP A 274 -30.30 11.14 -9.88
CA ASP A 274 -29.47 11.29 -11.08
C ASP A 274 -28.00 10.89 -10.95
N VAL A 275 -27.46 10.91 -9.73
CA VAL A 275 -26.05 10.60 -9.44
C VAL A 275 -25.98 9.58 -8.31
N VAL A 276 -25.44 8.41 -8.60
CA VAL A 276 -25.40 7.28 -7.66
C VAL A 276 -23.98 6.76 -7.49
N ARG A 277 -23.58 6.51 -6.26
CA ARG A 277 -22.30 5.86 -5.94
C ARG A 277 -22.41 4.35 -6.12
N ILE A 278 -21.65 3.83 -7.09
CA ILE A 278 -21.66 2.41 -7.51
C ILE A 278 -20.34 1.68 -7.23
N GLY A 279 -19.39 2.36 -6.58
CA GLY A 279 -18.13 1.83 -6.09
C GLY A 279 -17.47 2.82 -5.12
N PRO A 280 -16.38 2.44 -4.43
CA PRO A 280 -15.73 3.30 -3.45
C PRO A 280 -15.32 4.64 -4.06
N ASN A 281 -14.82 4.59 -5.29
CA ASN A 281 -14.36 5.73 -6.09
C ASN A 281 -15.11 5.86 -7.42
N MET A 282 -16.41 5.54 -7.44
CA MET A 282 -17.16 5.53 -8.70
C MET A 282 -18.59 6.04 -8.56
N LEU A 283 -18.96 6.92 -9.49
CA LEU A 283 -20.30 7.48 -9.63
C LEU A 283 -20.88 7.07 -10.99
N SER A 284 -22.17 6.79 -11.00
CA SER A 284 -23.01 6.63 -12.18
C SER A 284 -23.85 7.88 -12.37
N PHE A 285 -24.02 8.31 -13.62
CA PHE A 285 -24.77 9.50 -14.00
C PHE A 285 -25.81 9.14 -15.06
N ARG A 286 -27.08 9.53 -14.84
CA ARG A 286 -28.17 9.32 -15.81
C ARG A 286 -28.44 10.53 -16.71
N GLN A 287 -28.03 11.73 -16.28
CA GLN A 287 -28.35 12.97 -17.00
C GLN A 287 -27.60 13.10 -18.34
N ALA A 288 -28.31 13.50 -19.39
CA ALA A 288 -27.71 13.76 -20.70
C ALA A 288 -26.62 14.85 -20.67
N THR A 289 -26.71 15.81 -19.74
CA THR A 289 -25.72 16.87 -19.53
C THR A 289 -24.36 16.35 -19.07
N ALA A 290 -24.28 15.14 -18.49
CA ALA A 290 -23.04 14.52 -18.08
C ALA A 290 -22.22 14.00 -19.28
N VAL A 291 -22.87 13.58 -20.36
CA VAL A 291 -22.23 13.00 -21.56
C VAL A 291 -21.14 13.93 -22.12
N PRO A 292 -21.40 15.20 -22.47
CA PRO A 292 -20.33 16.07 -22.98
C PRO A 292 -19.25 16.36 -21.93
N ARG A 293 -19.59 16.42 -20.64
CA ARG A 293 -18.61 16.67 -19.57
C ARG A 293 -17.65 15.51 -19.37
N ILE A 294 -18.12 14.27 -19.50
CA ILE A 294 -17.32 13.07 -19.34
C ILE A 294 -16.53 12.77 -20.62
N TYR A 295 -17.21 12.73 -21.78
CA TYR A 295 -16.61 12.26 -23.03
C TYR A 295 -15.87 13.35 -23.82
N LYS A 296 -16.08 14.65 -23.54
CA LYS A 296 -15.31 15.76 -24.16
C LYS A 296 -14.29 16.39 -23.20
N ALA A 297 -14.06 15.79 -22.04
CA ALA A 297 -13.08 16.26 -21.04
C ALA A 297 -11.62 16.07 -21.48
N GLY A 298 -11.38 15.44 -22.64
CA GLY A 298 -10.04 15.13 -23.14
C GLY A 298 -9.26 14.30 -22.14
N ARG A 299 -8.03 14.73 -21.84
CA ARG A 299 -7.09 14.02 -20.94
C ARG A 299 -7.51 14.02 -19.46
N THR A 300 -8.50 14.83 -19.06
CA THR A 300 -8.87 14.98 -17.63
C THR A 300 -9.68 13.81 -17.08
N LEU A 301 -10.41 13.09 -17.94
CA LEU A 301 -11.23 11.93 -17.58
C LEU A 301 -10.88 10.73 -18.49
N ALA A 302 -9.63 10.26 -18.35
CA ALA A 302 -9.15 9.10 -19.10
C ALA A 302 -9.88 7.81 -18.71
N LYS A 303 -9.83 6.81 -19.60
CA LYS A 303 -10.33 5.46 -19.34
C LYS A 303 -9.68 4.88 -18.07
N THR A 304 -10.50 4.23 -17.25
CA THR A 304 -10.06 3.63 -15.98
C THR A 304 -9.36 2.29 -16.21
N ALA A 305 -8.75 1.73 -15.15
CA ALA A 305 -8.16 0.40 -15.16
C ALA A 305 -9.15 -0.74 -15.48
N PHE A 306 -10.46 -0.45 -15.57
CA PHE A 306 -11.46 -1.40 -16.08
C PHE A 306 -11.07 -1.96 -17.45
N TYR A 307 -10.51 -1.12 -18.32
CA TYR A 307 -10.14 -1.52 -19.68
C TYR A 307 -8.95 -2.49 -19.72
N ASP A 308 -8.14 -2.57 -18.66
CA ASP A 308 -7.03 -3.53 -18.57
C ASP A 308 -7.54 -4.99 -18.59
N GLY A 309 -8.80 -5.20 -18.24
CA GLY A 309 -9.49 -6.49 -18.37
C GLY A 309 -9.66 -6.96 -19.82
N PHE A 310 -9.70 -6.04 -20.78
CA PHE A 310 -9.85 -6.31 -22.22
C PHE A 310 -8.50 -6.46 -22.95
N THR A 311 -7.38 -6.22 -22.26
CA THR A 311 -6.04 -6.35 -22.84
C THR A 311 -5.63 -7.81 -22.94
N SER A 312 -5.62 -8.34 -24.17
CA SER A 312 -5.20 -9.73 -24.48
C SER A 312 -3.76 -9.84 -24.96
N PHE A 313 -3.26 -8.84 -25.69
CA PHE A 313 -1.88 -8.71 -26.18
C PHE A 313 -1.26 -7.46 -25.54
N ASN A 314 -1.30 -6.35 -26.26
CA ASN A 314 -1.10 -5.01 -25.74
C ASN A 314 -2.45 -4.26 -25.69
N PRO A 315 -2.55 -3.10 -25.02
CA PRO A 315 -3.74 -2.26 -25.09
C PRO A 315 -3.96 -1.77 -26.53
N ASN A 316 -5.06 -2.21 -27.16
CA ASN A 316 -5.50 -1.73 -28.47
C ASN A 316 -6.22 -0.38 -28.38
N LEU A 317 -6.70 0.16 -29.50
CA LEU A 317 -7.46 1.41 -29.56
C LEU A 317 -8.65 1.44 -28.58
N PHE A 318 -9.35 0.31 -28.40
CA PHE A 318 -10.45 0.20 -27.44
C PHE A 318 -9.96 0.24 -25.98
N GLY A 319 -8.90 -0.50 -25.66
CA GLY A 319 -8.42 -0.71 -24.28
C GLY A 319 -7.40 0.31 -23.76
N THR A 320 -6.69 1.03 -24.65
CA THR A 320 -5.62 1.93 -24.23
C THR A 320 -6.14 3.09 -23.38
N ARG A 321 -5.42 3.36 -22.28
CA ARG A 321 -5.69 4.45 -21.33
C ARG A 321 -4.78 5.66 -21.58
N ASN A 322 -3.74 5.48 -22.40
CA ASN A 322 -2.84 6.55 -22.78
C ASN A 322 -3.43 7.27 -24.00
N GLU A 323 -3.79 8.55 -23.83
CA GLU A 323 -4.43 9.35 -24.88
C GLU A 323 -3.51 9.62 -26.08
N GLU A 324 -2.19 9.65 -25.89
CA GLU A 324 -1.23 9.85 -26.99
C GLU A 324 -1.16 8.59 -27.86
N VAL A 325 -1.07 7.43 -27.23
CA VAL A 325 -1.16 6.14 -27.93
C VAL A 325 -2.52 6.01 -28.61
N HIS A 326 -3.61 6.36 -27.93
CA HIS A 326 -4.96 6.34 -28.49
C HIS A 326 -5.06 7.24 -29.73
N SER A 327 -4.57 8.48 -29.66
CA SER A 327 -4.61 9.45 -30.75
C SER A 327 -3.83 8.95 -31.97
N MET A 328 -2.60 8.47 -31.76
CA MET A 328 -1.76 7.88 -32.81
C MET A 328 -2.45 6.69 -33.49
N ARG A 329 -2.93 5.71 -32.71
CA ARG A 329 -3.64 4.53 -33.22
C ARG A 329 -4.91 4.92 -33.99
N ARG A 330 -5.65 5.91 -33.49
CA ARG A 330 -6.83 6.44 -34.18
C ARG A 330 -6.47 7.04 -35.53
N ARG A 331 -5.38 7.81 -35.65
CA ARG A 331 -4.94 8.37 -36.94
C ARG A 331 -4.56 7.28 -37.94
N GLN A 332 -3.84 6.26 -37.48
CA GLN A 332 -3.41 5.12 -38.31
C GLN A 332 -4.61 4.31 -38.83
N THR A 333 -5.66 4.14 -38.03
CA THR A 333 -6.81 3.28 -38.36
C THR A 333 -7.99 4.01 -39.02
N ALA A 334 -8.11 5.33 -38.86
CA ALA A 334 -9.28 6.09 -39.30
C ALA A 334 -9.58 5.99 -40.80
N HIS A 335 -8.55 5.90 -41.65
CA HIS A 335 -8.74 5.79 -43.10
C HIS A 335 -9.54 4.53 -43.48
N SER A 336 -9.25 3.39 -42.84
CA SER A 336 -9.92 2.11 -43.06
C SER A 336 -11.44 2.16 -42.82
N PHE A 337 -11.87 3.05 -41.92
CA PHE A 337 -13.26 3.26 -41.55
C PHE A 337 -13.88 4.50 -42.22
N SER A 338 -13.20 5.09 -43.20
CA SER A 338 -13.75 6.21 -43.97
C SER A 338 -14.93 5.76 -44.82
N LEU A 339 -15.88 6.66 -45.09
CA LEU A 339 -17.02 6.36 -45.95
C LEU A 339 -16.60 5.81 -47.32
N GLN A 340 -15.48 6.31 -47.87
CA GLN A 340 -14.94 5.82 -49.13
C GLN A 340 -14.48 4.36 -49.02
N SER A 341 -13.73 4.01 -47.98
CA SER A 341 -13.30 2.62 -47.75
C SER A 341 -14.47 1.69 -47.48
N ILE A 342 -15.50 2.14 -46.75
CA ILE A 342 -16.71 1.35 -46.54
C ILE A 342 -17.45 1.08 -47.87
N LYS A 343 -17.55 2.07 -48.76
CA LYS A 343 -18.15 1.88 -50.10
C LYS A 343 -17.38 0.85 -50.94
N GLU A 344 -16.06 0.82 -50.85
CA GLU A 344 -15.24 -0.18 -51.54
C GLU A 344 -15.51 -1.62 -51.04
N MET A 345 -16.05 -1.76 -49.82
CA MET A 345 -16.42 -3.05 -49.22
C MET A 345 -17.89 -3.44 -49.39
N GLU A 346 -18.72 -2.58 -50.00
CA GLU A 346 -20.18 -2.75 -50.12
C GLU A 346 -20.57 -4.08 -50.77
N LEU A 347 -19.91 -4.45 -51.87
CA LEU A 347 -20.17 -5.72 -52.57
C LEU A 347 -20.03 -6.96 -51.68
N HIS A 348 -19.14 -6.91 -50.70
CA HIS A 348 -18.92 -8.01 -49.77
C HIS A 348 -20.03 -8.07 -48.73
N ILE A 349 -20.45 -6.92 -48.20
CA ILE A 349 -21.59 -6.80 -47.30
C ILE A 349 -22.86 -7.30 -48.00
N ASP A 350 -23.10 -6.89 -49.25
CA ASP A 350 -24.24 -7.31 -50.06
C ASP A 350 -24.28 -8.83 -50.24
N SER A 351 -23.12 -9.45 -50.49
CA SER A 351 -23.04 -10.91 -50.65
C SER A 351 -23.50 -11.67 -49.40
N HIS A 352 -23.18 -11.17 -48.20
CA HIS A 352 -23.64 -11.75 -46.94
C HIS A 352 -25.09 -11.37 -46.66
N MET A 353 -25.53 -10.16 -47.03
CA MET A 353 -26.92 -9.73 -46.88
C MET A 353 -27.87 -10.62 -47.69
N LEU A 354 -27.46 -11.03 -48.89
CA LEU A 354 -28.22 -11.99 -49.71
C LEU A 354 -28.35 -13.37 -49.03
N LYS A 355 -27.30 -13.84 -48.34
CA LYS A 355 -27.36 -15.07 -47.54
C LYS A 355 -28.32 -14.92 -46.36
N PHE A 356 -28.24 -13.80 -45.63
CA PHE A 356 -29.12 -13.48 -44.52
C PHE A 356 -30.58 -13.43 -44.96
N ARG A 357 -30.87 -12.74 -46.06
CA ARG A 357 -32.21 -12.70 -46.67
C ARG A 357 -32.69 -14.09 -47.06
N LYS A 358 -31.84 -14.89 -47.71
CA LYS A 358 -32.19 -16.27 -48.09
C LYS A 358 -32.58 -17.11 -46.87
N ASN A 359 -31.88 -16.95 -45.75
CA ASN A 359 -32.25 -17.62 -44.50
C ASN A 359 -33.61 -17.15 -43.97
N LEU A 360 -33.91 -15.85 -44.00
CA LEU A 360 -35.22 -15.32 -43.63
C LEU A 360 -36.34 -15.84 -44.55
N ASP A 361 -36.11 -15.85 -45.86
CA ASP A 361 -37.05 -16.38 -46.85
C ASP A 361 -37.31 -17.87 -46.61
N GLU A 362 -36.28 -18.64 -46.22
CA GLU A 362 -36.41 -20.04 -45.84
C GLU A 362 -37.28 -20.22 -44.59
N TYR A 363 -37.03 -19.49 -43.51
CA TYR A 363 -37.84 -19.54 -42.29
C TYR A 363 -39.29 -19.10 -42.54
N SER A 364 -39.48 -18.08 -43.38
CA SER A 364 -40.82 -17.62 -43.78
C SER A 364 -41.59 -18.69 -44.55
N ARG A 365 -40.91 -19.45 -45.42
CA ARG A 365 -41.52 -20.52 -46.22
C ARG A 365 -41.82 -21.76 -45.39
N THR A 366 -40.94 -22.12 -44.46
CA THR A 366 -41.10 -23.31 -43.61
C THR A 366 -41.98 -23.07 -42.40
N HIS A 367 -42.27 -21.81 -42.07
CA HIS A 367 -42.92 -21.38 -40.83
C HIS A 367 -42.21 -21.88 -39.57
N GLN A 368 -40.91 -22.17 -39.67
CA GLN A 368 -40.12 -22.60 -38.53
C GLN A 368 -39.81 -21.41 -37.62
N ILE A 369 -40.03 -21.58 -36.32
CA ILE A 369 -39.64 -20.61 -35.30
C ILE A 369 -38.11 -20.60 -35.19
N PHE A 370 -37.51 -19.41 -35.14
CA PHE A 370 -36.07 -19.21 -35.00
C PHE A 370 -35.77 -18.01 -34.10
N ASP A 371 -34.56 -17.98 -33.55
CA ASP A 371 -34.06 -16.81 -32.81
C ASP A 371 -33.42 -15.80 -33.78
N LEU A 372 -34.05 -14.62 -33.90
CA LEU A 372 -33.55 -13.55 -34.74
C LEU A 372 -32.17 -13.03 -34.29
N LYS A 373 -31.88 -13.05 -32.98
CA LYS A 373 -30.60 -12.63 -32.43
C LYS A 373 -29.48 -13.55 -32.90
N GLU A 374 -29.70 -14.86 -32.90
CA GLU A 374 -28.73 -15.84 -33.41
C GLU A 374 -28.49 -15.64 -34.91
N LEU A 375 -29.56 -15.45 -35.69
CA LEU A 375 -29.44 -15.24 -37.13
C LEU A 375 -28.67 -13.95 -37.47
N ILE A 376 -28.90 -12.87 -36.71
CA ILE A 376 -28.13 -11.62 -36.83
C ILE A 376 -26.67 -11.86 -36.43
N ALA A 377 -26.41 -12.62 -35.36
CA ALA A 377 -25.04 -12.93 -34.93
C ALA A 377 -24.25 -13.68 -36.01
N PHE A 378 -24.88 -14.66 -36.69
CA PHE A 378 -24.27 -15.36 -37.82
C PHE A 378 -23.93 -14.41 -38.98
N PHE A 379 -24.85 -13.52 -39.33
CA PHE A 379 -24.63 -12.52 -40.37
C PHE A 379 -23.49 -11.55 -40.03
N VAL A 380 -23.50 -10.98 -38.83
CA VAL A 380 -22.47 -10.02 -38.40
C VAL A 380 -21.10 -10.68 -38.33
N LEU A 381 -21.02 -11.91 -37.81
CA LEU A 381 -19.75 -12.63 -37.74
C LEU A 381 -19.18 -12.94 -39.13
N ASP A 382 -20.00 -13.40 -40.07
CA ASP A 382 -19.55 -13.67 -41.45
C ASP A 382 -19.09 -12.38 -42.16
N VAL A 383 -19.82 -11.27 -41.97
CA VAL A 383 -19.43 -9.95 -42.50
C VAL A 383 -18.11 -9.50 -41.92
N LEU A 384 -17.95 -9.52 -40.60
CA LEU A 384 -16.71 -9.10 -39.94
C LEU A 384 -15.54 -10.03 -40.30
N GLY A 385 -15.76 -11.33 -40.33
CA GLY A 385 -14.77 -12.31 -40.78
C GLY A 385 -14.24 -12.01 -42.17
N ASP A 386 -15.14 -11.72 -43.11
CA ASP A 386 -14.78 -11.44 -44.49
C ASP A 386 -14.14 -10.06 -44.67
N LEU A 387 -14.68 -9.01 -44.02
CA LEU A 387 -14.18 -7.64 -44.15
C LEU A 387 -12.89 -7.38 -43.38
N ALA A 388 -12.72 -8.00 -42.21
CA ALA A 388 -11.51 -7.85 -41.42
C ALA A 388 -10.45 -8.85 -41.86
N PHE A 389 -10.78 -10.14 -41.92
CA PHE A 389 -9.78 -11.20 -42.01
C PHE A 389 -9.78 -11.94 -43.35
N ARG A 390 -10.72 -11.65 -44.24
CA ARG A 390 -11.07 -12.50 -45.40
C ARG A 390 -11.27 -13.97 -45.00
N TYR A 391 -11.82 -14.16 -43.82
CA TYR A 391 -12.08 -15.45 -43.24
C TYR A 391 -13.57 -15.76 -43.35
N GLN A 392 -13.91 -16.88 -43.94
CA GLN A 392 -15.29 -17.34 -44.03
C GLN A 392 -15.57 -18.25 -42.84
N PHE A 393 -16.36 -17.76 -41.88
CA PHE A 393 -16.88 -18.58 -40.79
C PHE A 393 -18.04 -19.47 -41.22
N ASP A 394 -18.67 -19.15 -42.36
CA ASP A 394 -19.86 -19.81 -42.91
C ASP A 394 -20.97 -20.03 -41.89
N SER A 395 -21.06 -19.13 -40.90
CA SER A 395 -21.97 -19.25 -39.77
C SER A 395 -23.43 -19.16 -40.20
N GLN A 396 -23.71 -18.38 -41.26
CA GLN A 396 -25.05 -18.32 -41.84
C GLN A 396 -25.49 -19.61 -42.55
N ILE A 397 -24.54 -20.46 -42.95
CA ILE A 397 -24.81 -21.75 -43.59
C ILE A 397 -24.97 -22.82 -42.52
N GLU A 398 -23.99 -22.92 -41.61
CA GLU A 398 -23.97 -23.96 -40.59
C GLU A 398 -25.06 -23.77 -39.53
N LYS A 399 -25.45 -22.51 -39.24
CA LYS A 399 -26.50 -22.14 -38.29
C LYS A 399 -26.31 -22.80 -36.91
N ASN A 400 -25.07 -22.93 -36.46
CA ASN A 400 -24.70 -23.60 -35.21
C ASN A 400 -23.94 -22.66 -34.28
N THR A 401 -24.58 -22.23 -33.21
CA THR A 401 -24.01 -21.30 -32.22
C THR A 401 -22.80 -21.87 -31.48
N LEU A 402 -22.68 -23.20 -31.36
CA LEU A 402 -21.55 -23.85 -30.67
C LEU A 402 -20.23 -23.75 -31.42
N LYS A 403 -20.29 -23.45 -32.73
CA LYS A 403 -19.10 -23.27 -33.57
C LYS A 403 -18.66 -21.82 -33.68
N LEU A 404 -19.44 -20.88 -33.15
CA LEU A 404 -19.04 -19.48 -33.15
C LEU A 404 -17.82 -19.27 -32.24
N PRO A 405 -16.92 -18.34 -32.60
CA PRO A 405 -15.89 -17.90 -31.69
C PRO A 405 -16.49 -17.51 -30.35
N PRO A 406 -15.85 -17.86 -29.21
CA PRO A 406 -16.44 -17.71 -27.88
C PRO A 406 -16.33 -16.26 -27.35
N ILE A 407 -16.86 -15.30 -28.11
CA ILE A 407 -16.78 -13.85 -27.88
C ILE A 407 -17.49 -13.47 -26.57
N ASN A 408 -18.68 -14.02 -26.31
CA ASN A 408 -19.44 -13.72 -25.09
C ASN A 408 -18.68 -14.10 -23.81
N ASP A 409 -18.05 -15.28 -23.80
CA ASP A 409 -17.24 -15.74 -22.66
C ASP A 409 -15.99 -14.85 -22.51
N HIS A 410 -15.36 -14.44 -23.61
CA HIS A 410 -14.25 -13.49 -23.57
C HIS A 410 -14.66 -12.13 -22.97
N ILE A 411 -15.76 -11.54 -23.44
CA ILE A 411 -16.29 -10.25 -22.97
C ILE A 411 -16.67 -10.35 -21.49
N PHE A 412 -17.35 -11.42 -21.09
CA PHE A 412 -17.73 -11.64 -19.70
C PHE A 412 -16.50 -11.72 -18.79
N LEU A 413 -15.48 -12.50 -19.18
CA LEU A 413 -14.22 -12.57 -18.46
C LEU A 413 -13.54 -11.20 -18.37
N ALA A 414 -13.50 -10.46 -19.47
CA ALA A 414 -12.89 -9.12 -19.53
C ALA A 414 -13.59 -8.14 -18.57
N CYS A 415 -14.92 -8.16 -18.54
CA CYS A 415 -15.70 -7.37 -17.61
C CYS A 415 -15.42 -7.76 -16.15
N LEU A 416 -15.43 -9.05 -15.81
CA LEU A 416 -15.14 -9.52 -14.44
C LEU A 416 -13.75 -9.06 -13.98
N MET A 417 -12.76 -9.24 -14.85
CA MET A 417 -11.39 -8.78 -14.66
C MET A 417 -11.31 -7.26 -14.46
N GLY A 418 -12.00 -6.50 -15.32
CA GLY A 418 -12.06 -5.03 -15.25
C GLY A 418 -12.78 -4.49 -14.01
N MET A 419 -13.70 -5.26 -13.40
CA MET A 419 -14.36 -4.83 -12.15
C MET A 419 -13.41 -4.84 -10.95
N MET A 420 -12.33 -5.63 -11.00
CA MET A 420 -11.34 -5.79 -9.94
C MET A 420 -9.90 -5.70 -10.47
N PRO A 421 -9.49 -4.54 -11.02
CA PRO A 421 -8.18 -4.40 -11.69
C PRO A 421 -7.01 -4.68 -10.74
N ASN A 422 -7.12 -4.29 -9.46
CA ASN A 422 -6.08 -4.53 -8.46
C ASN A 422 -5.88 -6.02 -8.12
N PHE A 423 -6.88 -6.85 -8.38
CA PHE A 423 -6.79 -8.30 -8.18
C PHE A 423 -6.27 -9.02 -9.42
N MET A 424 -6.13 -8.34 -10.56
CA MET A 424 -5.70 -8.94 -11.81
C MET A 424 -4.35 -9.66 -11.75
N PRO A 425 -3.29 -9.11 -11.12
CA PRO A 425 -2.02 -9.83 -11.00
C PRO A 425 -2.18 -11.15 -10.26
N PHE A 426 -2.96 -11.14 -9.17
CA PHE A 426 -3.27 -12.33 -8.40
C PHE A 426 -4.11 -13.33 -9.20
N VAL A 427 -5.18 -12.88 -9.85
CA VAL A 427 -6.03 -13.75 -10.69
C VAL A 427 -5.21 -14.41 -11.79
N LYS A 428 -4.32 -13.69 -12.47
CA LYS A 428 -3.42 -14.26 -13.50
C LYS A 428 -2.44 -15.28 -12.94
N ALA A 429 -1.88 -15.03 -11.76
CA ALA A 429 -0.94 -15.94 -11.11
C ALA A 429 -1.61 -17.25 -10.70
N VAL A 430 -2.85 -17.18 -10.21
CA VAL A 430 -3.55 -18.33 -9.63
C VAL A 430 -4.44 -19.05 -10.65
N SER A 431 -4.95 -18.36 -11.69
CA SER A 431 -5.90 -18.96 -12.65
C SER A 431 -5.45 -20.27 -13.31
N PRO A 432 -4.16 -20.51 -13.64
CA PRO A 432 -3.73 -21.80 -14.18
C PRO A 432 -3.88 -22.97 -13.20
N TRP A 433 -3.91 -22.67 -11.90
CA TRP A 433 -3.93 -23.66 -10.81
C TRP A 433 -5.33 -23.92 -10.26
N ILE A 434 -6.34 -23.18 -10.70
CA ILE A 434 -7.72 -23.29 -10.23
C ILE A 434 -8.45 -24.33 -11.09
N PRO A 435 -8.78 -25.53 -10.57
CA PRO A 435 -9.49 -26.57 -11.32
C PRO A 435 -11.00 -26.31 -11.32
N ILE A 436 -11.42 -25.06 -11.54
CA ILE A 436 -12.84 -24.69 -11.56
C ILE A 436 -13.30 -24.64 -13.03
N PRO A 437 -14.24 -25.51 -13.47
CA PRO A 437 -14.58 -25.67 -14.88
C PRO A 437 -14.98 -24.39 -15.60
N TRP A 438 -15.75 -23.50 -14.95
CA TRP A 438 -16.17 -22.25 -15.58
C TRP A 438 -15.00 -21.26 -15.76
N VAL A 439 -14.04 -21.22 -14.83
CA VAL A 439 -12.83 -20.37 -14.97
C VAL A 439 -12.00 -20.84 -16.16
N GLN A 440 -11.80 -22.17 -16.24
CA GLN A 440 -11.06 -22.78 -17.34
C GLN A 440 -11.74 -22.54 -18.68
N ARG A 441 -13.08 -22.64 -18.74
CA ARG A 441 -13.86 -22.33 -19.95
C ARG A 441 -13.64 -20.88 -20.41
N LEU A 442 -13.76 -19.91 -19.50
CA LEU A 442 -13.56 -18.49 -19.83
C LEU A 442 -12.12 -18.20 -20.28
N SER A 443 -11.13 -18.79 -19.60
CA SER A 443 -9.72 -18.64 -19.97
C SER A 443 -9.42 -19.27 -21.33
N ALA A 444 -9.95 -20.47 -21.58
CA ALA A 444 -9.82 -21.16 -22.86
C ALA A 444 -10.51 -20.39 -23.99
N ALA A 445 -11.69 -19.81 -23.74
CA ALA A 445 -12.39 -18.95 -24.69
C ALA A 445 -11.53 -17.77 -25.15
N ARG A 446 -10.94 -17.03 -24.19
CA ARG A 446 -10.01 -15.93 -24.51
C ARG A 446 -8.79 -16.43 -25.29
N GLN A 447 -8.20 -17.57 -24.92
CA GLN A 447 -7.03 -18.10 -25.61
C GLN A 447 -7.36 -18.56 -27.05
N ASN A 448 -8.50 -19.22 -27.24
CA ASN A 448 -8.98 -19.64 -28.55
C ASN A 448 -9.20 -18.42 -29.47
N LEU A 449 -9.82 -17.35 -28.95
CA LEU A 449 -10.01 -16.12 -29.71
C LEU A 449 -8.68 -15.48 -30.09
N LYS A 450 -7.70 -15.44 -29.17
CA LYS A 450 -6.34 -14.95 -29.46
C LYS A 450 -5.66 -15.76 -30.57
N ASN A 451 -5.75 -17.09 -30.50
CA ASN A 451 -5.13 -17.98 -31.48
C ASN A 451 -5.76 -17.79 -32.87
N LEU A 452 -7.09 -17.68 -32.93
CA LEU A 452 -7.81 -17.37 -34.15
C LEU A 452 -7.37 -16.02 -34.74
N THR A 453 -7.19 -14.97 -33.91
CA THR A 453 -6.68 -13.67 -34.40
C THR A 453 -5.31 -13.82 -35.04
N ILE A 454 -4.40 -14.53 -34.36
CA ILE A 454 -3.03 -14.73 -34.82
C ILE A 454 -3.04 -15.47 -36.16
N GLU A 455 -3.85 -16.51 -36.28
CA GLU A 455 -3.98 -17.29 -37.51
C GLU A 455 -4.49 -16.43 -38.67
N CYS A 456 -5.59 -15.68 -38.46
CA CYS A 456 -6.14 -14.77 -39.45
C CYS A 456 -5.12 -13.71 -39.89
N VAL A 457 -4.43 -13.06 -38.95
CA VAL A 457 -3.45 -12.01 -39.26
C VAL A 457 -2.26 -12.57 -40.03
N ARG A 458 -1.71 -13.72 -39.60
CA ARG A 458 -0.58 -14.36 -40.28
C ARG A 458 -0.93 -14.82 -41.69
N SER A 459 -2.11 -15.40 -41.87
CA SER A 459 -2.62 -15.76 -43.19
C SER A 459 -2.69 -14.54 -44.11
N ARG A 460 -3.15 -13.39 -43.60
CA ARG A 460 -3.21 -12.15 -44.37
C ARG A 460 -1.84 -11.54 -44.68
N MET A 461 -0.90 -11.60 -43.74
CA MET A 461 0.46 -11.10 -43.96
C MET A 461 1.25 -11.96 -44.96
N ALA A 462 0.94 -13.26 -45.06
CA ALA A 462 1.57 -14.16 -46.03
C ALA A 462 1.07 -13.97 -47.47
N ASP A 463 -0.13 -13.38 -47.67
CA ASP A 463 -0.70 -13.05 -48.98
C ASP A 463 -1.03 -11.54 -49.10
N PRO A 464 -0.01 -10.67 -49.25
CA PRO A 464 -0.20 -9.23 -49.38
C PRO A 464 -0.70 -8.81 -50.78
N GLY A 465 -0.66 -9.70 -51.78
CA GLY A 465 -0.80 -9.37 -53.21
C GLY A 465 -2.24 -9.31 -53.73
N ALA A 466 -3.23 -9.53 -52.90
CA ALA A 466 -4.60 -9.66 -53.37
C ALA A 466 -5.28 -8.29 -53.52
N ALA A 467 -5.73 -7.99 -54.75
CA ALA A 467 -6.34 -6.73 -55.21
C ALA A 467 -7.52 -6.15 -54.40
N ARG A 468 -8.07 -6.91 -53.45
CA ARG A 468 -9.20 -6.50 -52.60
C ARG A 468 -8.71 -5.66 -51.41
N LYS A 469 -9.28 -4.48 -51.20
CA LYS A 469 -9.04 -3.71 -49.97
C LYS A 469 -9.89 -4.29 -48.83
N ASP A 470 -9.25 -4.59 -47.70
CA ASP A 470 -9.87 -5.08 -46.46
C ASP A 470 -9.28 -4.35 -45.24
N LEU A 471 -9.91 -4.48 -44.08
CA LEU A 471 -9.50 -3.70 -42.89
C LEU A 471 -8.09 -4.06 -42.41
N ILE A 472 -7.69 -5.34 -42.50
CA ILE A 472 -6.36 -5.80 -42.06
C ILE A 472 -5.29 -5.35 -43.04
N THR A 473 -5.52 -5.39 -44.35
CA THR A 473 -4.61 -4.82 -45.37
C THR A 473 -4.43 -3.32 -45.13
N SER A 474 -5.48 -2.61 -44.74
CA SER A 474 -5.37 -1.21 -44.36
C SER A 474 -4.53 -1.01 -43.09
N LEU A 475 -4.66 -1.90 -42.09
CA LEU A 475 -3.79 -1.90 -40.89
C LEU A 475 -2.33 -2.25 -41.18
N ILE A 476 -2.08 -3.24 -42.05
CA ILE A 476 -0.74 -3.65 -42.49
C ILE A 476 -0.03 -2.48 -43.18
N ASN A 477 -0.77 -1.72 -44.01
CA ASN A 477 -0.25 -0.58 -44.75
C ASN A 477 -0.35 0.75 -43.97
N ALA A 478 -0.88 0.73 -42.73
CA ALA A 478 -1.11 1.95 -41.97
C ALA A 478 0.21 2.58 -41.53
N ARG A 479 0.35 3.87 -41.80
CA ARG A 479 1.46 4.70 -41.33
C ARG A 479 0.90 5.88 -40.56
N ASP A 480 1.53 6.25 -39.45
CA ASP A 480 1.15 7.48 -38.74
C ASP A 480 1.53 8.69 -39.60
N PRO A 481 0.59 9.58 -39.95
CA PRO A 481 0.88 10.73 -40.81
C PRO A 481 1.89 11.73 -40.22
N GLU A 482 2.04 11.76 -38.90
CA GLU A 482 2.94 12.67 -38.20
C GLU A 482 4.36 12.10 -38.06
N THR A 483 4.48 10.84 -37.61
CA THR A 483 5.78 10.21 -37.32
C THR A 483 6.31 9.32 -38.43
N GLY A 484 5.46 8.92 -39.38
CA GLY A 484 5.78 7.92 -40.40
C GLY A 484 5.90 6.49 -39.88
N SER A 485 5.60 6.26 -38.59
CA SER A 485 5.73 4.94 -37.96
C SER A 485 4.72 3.93 -38.49
N GLU A 486 5.20 2.70 -38.73
CA GLU A 486 4.41 1.54 -39.12
C GLU A 486 3.98 0.72 -37.91
N LEU A 487 2.95 -0.10 -38.10
CA LEU A 487 2.51 -1.06 -37.07
C LEU A 487 3.36 -2.33 -37.12
N THR A 488 3.79 -2.80 -35.94
CA THR A 488 4.42 -4.13 -35.82
C THR A 488 3.41 -5.24 -36.03
N GLU A 489 3.85 -6.49 -36.29
CA GLU A 489 2.93 -7.64 -36.36
C GLU A 489 2.10 -7.77 -35.08
N LEU A 490 2.73 -7.58 -33.91
CA LEU A 490 2.05 -7.63 -32.61
C LEU A 490 1.00 -6.53 -32.46
N ASP A 491 1.27 -5.35 -32.99
CA ASP A 491 0.32 -4.24 -33.02
C ASP A 491 -0.88 -4.53 -33.91
N ILE A 492 -0.65 -5.11 -35.09
CA ILE A 492 -1.71 -5.52 -36.01
C ILE A 492 -2.56 -6.61 -35.35
N GLN A 493 -1.95 -7.62 -34.71
CA GLN A 493 -2.65 -8.64 -33.92
C GLN A 493 -3.46 -8.03 -32.77
N THR A 494 -2.91 -7.00 -32.11
CA THR A 494 -3.54 -6.30 -31.00
C THR A 494 -4.81 -5.56 -31.44
N GLU A 495 -4.75 -4.81 -32.55
CA GLU A 495 -5.91 -4.10 -33.11
C GLU A 495 -6.91 -5.08 -33.75
N ALA A 496 -6.43 -6.09 -34.47
CA ALA A 496 -7.23 -7.16 -35.04
C ALA A 496 -8.07 -7.90 -33.98
N PHE A 497 -7.51 -8.13 -32.79
CA PHE A 497 -8.23 -8.75 -31.68
C PHE A 497 -9.45 -7.94 -31.25
N ALA A 498 -9.47 -6.61 -31.42
CA ALA A 498 -10.64 -5.78 -31.13
C ALA A 498 -11.71 -5.80 -32.23
N PHE A 499 -11.39 -6.30 -33.43
CA PHE A 499 -12.38 -6.47 -34.50
C PHE A 499 -13.17 -7.77 -34.37
N MET A 500 -12.66 -8.75 -33.61
CA MET A 500 -13.38 -9.94 -33.19
C MET A 500 -14.10 -9.71 -31.87
#